data_AF-A0A179IJ44-F1
#
_entry.id   AF-A0A179IJ44-F1
#
_cell.length_a   1.000
_cell.length_b   1.000
_cell.length_c   1.000
_cell.angle_alpha   90.00
_cell.angle_beta   90.00
_cell.angle_gamma   90.00
#
_symmetry.space_group_name_H-M   'P 1'
#
loop_
_entity.id
_entity.type
_entity.pdbx_description
1 polymer ?
#
loop_
_entity_poly.entity_id
_entity_poly.type
_entity_poly.pdbx_seq_one_letter_code
_entity_poly.pdbx_strand_id
1 'polypeptide(L)'
;MTSFLKKAYRFLSPDAEKEEDGRDKWPSRAAFVLAAMGGAIGLGNMLRYPSVVFANNGVQWFIPYLIALFFLGIPILILEISIGQAYRGGAVVAFHGLNNRTKGIGLAVIMNGYVVSTY
;
A
#
# COMPACT_ATOMS: atom_id res chain seq x y z
N MET A 1 -36.64 -0.94 18.06
CA MET A 1 -35.35 -1.58 18.43
C MET A 1 -34.23 -1.35 17.42
N THR A 2 -34.54 -1.06 16.15
CA THR A 2 -33.55 -0.81 15.07
C THR A 2 -32.82 0.55 15.16
N SER A 3 -33.40 1.57 15.79
CA SER A 3 -32.81 2.93 15.87
C SER A 3 -31.53 3.00 16.73
N PHE A 4 -31.50 2.32 17.88
CA PHE A 4 -30.34 2.34 18.79
C PHE A 4 -29.14 1.61 18.19
N LEU A 5 -29.36 0.44 17.59
CA LEU A 5 -28.31 -0.31 16.88
C LEU A 5 -27.75 0.48 15.69
N LYS A 6 -28.61 1.16 14.92
CA LYS A 6 -28.19 1.99 13.79
C LYS A 6 -27.39 3.23 14.25
N LYS A 7 -27.74 3.79 15.41
CA LYS A 7 -27.01 4.90 16.04
C LYS A 7 -25.65 4.46 16.59
N ALA A 8 -25.57 3.31 17.25
CA ALA A 8 -24.32 2.72 17.70
C ALA A 8 -23.39 2.36 16.52
N TYR A 9 -23.95 1.81 15.44
CA TYR A 9 -23.21 1.49 14.22
C TYR A 9 -22.62 2.75 13.57
N ARG A 10 -23.43 3.80 13.34
CA ARG A 10 -22.95 5.07 12.77
C ARG A 10 -21.97 5.83 13.66
N PHE A 11 -22.02 5.61 14.98
CA PHE A 11 -21.05 6.17 15.90
C PHE A 11 -19.68 5.47 15.79
N LEU A 12 -19.67 4.15 15.58
CA LEU A 12 -18.45 3.36 15.40
C LEU A 12 -17.85 3.52 14.00
N SER A 13 -18.69 3.64 12.97
CA SER A 13 -18.29 3.82 11.57
C SER A 13 -18.89 5.12 11.02
N PRO A 14 -18.31 6.29 11.36
CA PRO A 14 -18.70 7.53 10.71
C PRO A 14 -18.44 7.43 9.21
N ASP A 15 -19.37 7.94 8.40
CA ASP A 15 -19.23 7.96 6.96
C ASP A 15 -17.98 8.78 6.57
N ALA A 16 -17.19 8.28 5.63
CA ALA A 16 -16.00 9.01 5.15
C ALA A 16 -16.43 10.32 4.48
N GLU A 17 -15.63 11.37 4.69
CA GLU A 17 -15.80 12.62 3.95
C GLU A 17 -15.53 12.34 2.46
N LYS A 18 -16.44 12.80 1.59
CA LYS A 18 -16.34 12.60 0.15
C LYS A 18 -15.79 13.85 -0.52
N GLU A 19 -14.92 13.66 -1.51
CA GLU A 19 -14.48 14.74 -2.38
C GLU A 19 -15.52 15.06 -3.47
N GLU A 20 -15.31 16.15 -4.22
CA GLU A 20 -16.22 16.61 -5.28
C GLU A 20 -16.44 15.57 -6.39
N ASP A 21 -15.46 14.70 -6.61
CA ASP A 21 -15.53 13.56 -7.55
C ASP A 21 -16.25 12.32 -6.96
N GLY A 22 -16.78 12.43 -5.74
CA GLY A 22 -17.54 11.39 -5.04
C GLY A 22 -16.68 10.33 -4.35
N ARG A 23 -15.35 10.46 -4.35
CA ARG A 23 -14.43 9.50 -3.72
C ARG A 23 -14.27 9.76 -2.22
N ASP A 24 -14.10 8.68 -1.46
CA ASP A 24 -13.80 8.77 -0.04
C ASP A 24 -12.39 9.33 0.19
N LYS A 25 -12.27 10.22 1.18
CA LYS A 25 -11.03 10.89 1.55
C LYS A 25 -10.47 10.31 2.84
N TRP A 26 -9.15 10.26 2.93
CA TRP A 26 -8.47 9.94 4.18
C TRP A 26 -8.72 11.04 5.23
N PRO A 27 -9.05 10.69 6.49
CA PRO A 27 -9.34 11.67 7.54
C PRO A 27 -8.12 12.51 7.92
N SER A 28 -6.90 11.99 7.71
CA SER A 28 -5.66 12.75 7.85
C SER A 28 -4.50 12.09 7.09
N ARG A 29 -3.42 12.85 6.90
CA ARG A 29 -2.15 12.30 6.36
C ARG A 29 -1.58 11.20 7.25
N ALA A 30 -1.68 11.38 8.57
CA ALA A 30 -1.21 10.38 9.53
C ALA A 30 -2.00 9.07 9.42
N ALA A 31 -3.33 9.15 9.24
CA ALA A 31 -4.17 7.98 9.03
C ALA A 31 -3.77 7.21 7.77
N PHE A 32 -3.50 7.92 6.67
CA PHE A 32 -2.99 7.30 5.44
C PHE A 32 -1.64 6.60 5.65
N VAL A 33 -0.67 7.28 6.28
CA VAL A 33 0.66 6.72 6.53
C VAL A 33 0.58 5.49 7.44
N LEU A 34 -0.21 5.53 8.51
CA LEU A 34 -0.40 4.39 9.41
C LEU A 34 -1.05 3.20 8.69
N ALA A 35 -2.06 3.44 7.85
CA ALA A 35 -2.67 2.38 7.05
C ALA A 35 -1.66 1.76 6.06
N ALA A 36 -0.85 2.59 5.40
CA ALA A 36 0.20 2.12 4.49
C ALA A 36 1.28 1.32 5.21
N MET A 37 1.72 1.77 6.40
CA MET A 37 2.66 1.03 7.24
C MET A 37 2.09 -0.33 7.67
N GLY A 38 0.80 -0.38 8.03
CA GLY A 38 0.11 -1.62 8.35
C GLY A 38 0.09 -2.61 7.20
N GLY A 39 -0.06 -2.12 5.96
CA GLY A 39 0.04 -2.95 4.75
C GLY A 39 1.46 -3.41 4.42
N ALA A 40 2.48 -2.64 4.79
CA ALA A 40 3.89 -2.96 4.52
C ALA A 40 4.52 -3.93 5.55
N ILE A 41 3.99 -3.96 6.78
CA ILE A 41 4.47 -4.86 7.84
C ILE A 41 3.73 -6.19 7.73
N GLY A 42 4.46 -7.25 7.37
CA GLY A 42 3.91 -8.61 7.27
C GLY A 42 4.79 -9.68 7.90
N LEU A 43 4.32 -10.92 7.82
CA LEU A 43 5.01 -12.10 8.36
C LEU A 43 6.47 -12.24 7.85
N GLY A 44 6.74 -11.79 6.62
CA GLY A 44 8.07 -11.77 6.04
C GLY A 44 9.10 -10.98 6.87
N ASN A 45 8.69 -9.87 7.49
CA ASN A 45 9.57 -9.04 8.31
C ASN A 45 9.93 -9.74 9.63
N MET A 46 9.08 -10.65 10.11
CA MET A 46 9.31 -11.38 11.36
C MET A 46 10.04 -12.71 11.13
N LEU A 47 9.71 -13.46 10.08
CA LEU A 47 10.22 -14.81 9.87
C LEU A 47 11.36 -14.88 8.86
N ARG A 48 11.20 -14.21 7.71
CA ARG A 48 12.17 -14.30 6.60
C ARG A 48 13.34 -13.35 6.82
N TYR A 49 13.08 -12.13 7.28
CA TYR A 49 14.12 -11.13 7.44
C TYR A 49 15.24 -11.58 8.41
N PRO A 50 14.95 -12.07 9.63
CA PRO A 50 16.02 -12.50 10.55
C PRO A 50 16.84 -13.67 10.01
N SER A 51 16.19 -14.63 9.33
CA SER A 51 16.89 -15.79 8.76
C SER A 51 17.82 -15.40 7.62
N VAL A 52 17.40 -14.47 6.75
CA VAL A 52 18.26 -13.92 5.69
C VAL A 52 19.45 -13.16 6.27
N VAL A 53 19.24 -12.31 7.27
CA VAL A 53 20.32 -11.58 7.95
C VAL A 53 21.33 -12.56 8.55
N PHE A 54 20.86 -13.57 9.29
CA PHE A 54 21.73 -14.57 9.91
C PHE A 54 22.54 -15.36 8.86
N ALA A 55 21.92 -15.77 7.76
CA ALA A 55 22.59 -16.52 6.70
C ALA A 55 23.62 -15.68 5.90
N ASN A 56 23.53 -14.36 5.93
CA ASN A 56 24.36 -13.45 5.13
C ASN A 56 25.31 -12.59 5.98
N ASN A 57 26.09 -13.23 6.86
CA ASN A 57 27.08 -12.54 7.71
C ASN A 57 26.49 -11.51 8.70
N GLY A 58 25.22 -11.67 9.08
CA GLY A 58 24.57 -10.85 10.10
C GLY A 58 24.53 -9.37 9.73
N VAL A 59 25.19 -8.55 10.55
CA VAL A 59 25.15 -7.08 10.44
C VAL A 59 25.72 -6.58 9.10
N GLN A 60 26.64 -7.30 8.47
CA GLN A 60 27.24 -6.89 7.19
C GLN A 60 26.21 -6.85 6.05
N TRP A 61 25.17 -7.67 6.11
CA TRP A 61 24.06 -7.68 5.15
C TRP A 61 23.32 -6.34 5.09
N PHE A 62 23.35 -5.54 6.16
CA PHE A 62 22.71 -4.23 6.17
C PHE A 62 23.33 -3.25 5.19
N ILE A 63 24.61 -3.39 4.83
CA ILE A 63 25.27 -2.47 3.88
C ILE A 63 24.57 -2.50 2.51
N PRO A 64 24.50 -3.64 1.79
CA PRO A 64 23.78 -3.69 0.52
C PRO A 64 22.28 -3.45 0.68
N TYR A 65 21.67 -3.85 1.81
CA TYR A 65 20.25 -3.61 2.08
C TYR A 65 19.92 -2.12 2.15
N LEU A 66 20.69 -1.32 2.91
CA LEU A 66 20.46 0.12 3.05
C LEU A 66 20.73 0.87 1.74
N ILE A 67 21.72 0.43 0.96
CA ILE A 67 21.96 0.96 -0.39
C ILE A 67 20.74 0.69 -1.28
N ALA A 68 20.26 -0.55 -1.34
CA ALA A 68 19.07 -0.90 -2.12
C ALA A 68 17.82 -0.15 -1.63
N LEU A 69 17.66 0.03 -0.32
CA LEU A 69 16.56 0.79 0.25
C LEU A 69 16.59 2.26 -0.21
N PHE A 70 17.76 2.89 -0.17
CA PHE A 70 17.89 4.31 -0.53
C PHE A 70 17.74 4.56 -2.04
N PHE A 71 18.33 3.70 -2.88
CA PHE A 71 18.33 3.90 -4.34
C PHE A 71 17.16 3.26 -5.07
N LEU A 72 16.54 2.22 -4.52
CA LEU A 72 15.42 1.52 -5.15
C LEU A 72 14.16 1.65 -4.31
N GLY A 73 14.20 1.26 -3.04
CA GLY A 73 13.01 1.23 -2.18
C GLY A 73 12.30 2.58 -2.07
N ILE A 74 13.01 3.61 -1.59
CA ILE A 74 12.44 4.96 -1.39
C ILE A 74 11.98 5.59 -2.72
N PRO A 75 12.79 5.61 -3.80
CA PRO A 75 12.37 6.21 -5.07
C PRO A 75 11.16 5.49 -5.70
N ILE A 76 11.11 4.15 -5.66
CA ILE A 76 9.98 3.39 -6.20
C ILE A 76 8.71 3.69 -5.40
N LEU A 77 8.78 3.73 -4.07
CA LEU A 77 7.61 4.04 -3.23
C LEU A 77 7.08 5.46 -3.50
N ILE A 78 7.96 6.45 -3.63
CA ILE A 78 7.57 7.82 -3.98
C ILE A 78 6.88 7.83 -5.35
N LEU A 79 7.42 7.11 -6.33
CA LEU A 79 6.88 7.05 -7.68
C LEU A 79 5.48 6.39 -7.69
N GLU A 80 5.30 5.29 -6.97
CA GLU A 80 4.02 4.60 -6.84
C GLU A 80 2.95 5.47 -6.19
N ILE A 81 3.27 6.13 -5.08
CA ILE A 81 2.35 7.06 -4.42
C ILE A 81 2.04 8.23 -5.35
N SER A 82 3.03 8.79 -6.04
CA SER A 82 2.84 9.91 -6.97
C SER A 82 1.91 9.55 -8.12
N ILE A 83 2.05 8.37 -8.73
CA ILE A 83 1.13 7.88 -9.78
C ILE A 83 -0.28 7.74 -9.21
N GLY A 84 -0.43 7.14 -8.02
CA GLY A 84 -1.73 6.98 -7.37
C GLY A 84 -2.43 8.32 -7.09
N GLN A 85 -1.68 9.33 -6.65
CA GLN A 85 -2.19 10.67 -6.40
C GLN A 85 -2.48 11.45 -7.69
N ALA A 86 -1.65 11.29 -8.72
CA ALA A 86 -1.81 12.01 -9.99
C ALA A 86 -3.04 11.55 -10.79
N TYR A 87 -3.26 10.23 -10.88
CA TYR A 87 -4.33 9.67 -11.70
C TYR A 87 -5.58 9.29 -10.90
N ARG A 88 -5.50 9.31 -9.56
CA ARG A 88 -6.62 9.06 -8.64
C ARG A 88 -7.47 7.87 -9.10
N GLY A 89 -6.86 6.70 -9.29
CA GLY A 89 -7.52 5.52 -9.87
C GLY A 89 -7.01 4.22 -9.25
N GLY A 90 -7.70 3.10 -9.52
CA GLY A 90 -7.15 1.79 -9.20
C GLY A 90 -5.92 1.48 -10.06
N ALA A 91 -5.13 0.45 -9.70
CA ALA A 91 -3.84 0.16 -10.33
C ALA A 91 -3.89 0.16 -11.88
N VAL A 92 -4.85 -0.53 -12.49
CA VAL A 92 -4.99 -0.58 -13.96
C VAL A 92 -5.25 0.80 -14.57
N VAL A 93 -6.12 1.59 -13.94
CA VAL A 93 -6.50 2.92 -14.43
C VAL A 93 -5.35 3.91 -14.26
N ALA A 94 -4.66 3.86 -13.11
CA ALA A 94 -3.53 4.74 -12.82
C ALA A 94 -2.36 4.49 -13.79
N PHE A 95 -1.99 3.22 -14.03
CA PHE A 95 -0.96 2.89 -15.01
C PHE A 95 -1.39 3.15 -16.46
N HIS A 96 -2.68 3.03 -16.79
CA HIS A 96 -3.18 3.41 -18.12
C HIS A 96 -3.10 4.92 -18.34
N GLY A 97 -3.37 5.72 -17.31
CA GLY A 97 -3.25 7.18 -17.36
C GLY A 97 -1.83 7.68 -17.63
N LEU A 98 -0.81 6.91 -17.21
CA LEU A 98 0.60 7.21 -17.52
C LEU A 98 0.91 6.99 -19.00
N ASN A 99 0.53 5.82 -19.53
CA ASN A 99 0.65 5.49 -20.95
C ASN A 99 -0.35 4.38 -21.29
N ASN A 100 -0.99 4.47 -22.46
CA ASN A 100 -1.92 3.46 -22.93
C ASN A 100 -1.31 2.05 -22.97
N ARG A 101 0.02 1.94 -23.18
CA ARG A 101 0.76 0.67 -23.22
C ARG A 101 1.06 0.09 -21.83
N THR A 102 1.04 0.90 -20.76
CA THR A 102 1.41 0.44 -19.40
C THR A 102 0.25 -0.17 -18.62
N LYS A 103 -0.95 -0.30 -19.22
CA LYS A 103 -2.10 -0.98 -18.62
C LYS A 103 -1.76 -2.40 -18.09
N GLY A 104 -0.88 -3.11 -18.80
CA GLY A 104 -0.42 -4.46 -18.40
C GLY A 104 0.28 -4.49 -17.04
N ILE A 105 0.98 -3.42 -16.66
CA ILE A 105 1.65 -3.31 -15.37
C ILE A 105 0.62 -3.29 -14.24
N GLY A 106 -0.42 -2.47 -14.37
CA GLY A 106 -1.49 -2.42 -13.37
C GLY A 106 -2.25 -3.74 -13.22
N LEU A 107 -2.41 -4.50 -14.32
CA LEU A 107 -2.99 -5.84 -14.26
C LEU A 107 -2.06 -6.83 -13.55
N ALA A 108 -0.75 -6.77 -13.82
CA ALA A 108 0.24 -7.63 -13.19
C ALA A 108 0.29 -7.44 -11.66
N VAL A 109 0.15 -6.21 -11.16
CA VAL A 109 0.08 -5.92 -9.72
C VAL A 109 -1.13 -6.60 -9.07
N ILE A 110 -2.31 -6.53 -9.71
CA ILE A 110 -3.53 -7.18 -9.20
C ILE A 110 -3.37 -8.71 -9.20
N MET A 111 -2.83 -9.27 -10.28
CA MET A 111 -2.59 -10.71 -10.39
C MET A 111 -1.61 -11.20 -9.32
N ASN A 112 -0.53 -10.45 -9.06
CA ASN A 112 0.41 -10.76 -7.99
C ASN A 112 -0.29 -10.78 -6.63
N GLY A 113 -1.08 -9.76 -6.32
CA GLY A 113 -1.86 -9.72 -5.06
C GLY A 113 -2.83 -10.89 -4.92
N TYR A 114 -3.50 -11.29 -6.00
CA TYR A 114 -4.37 -12.45 -6.00
C TYR A 114 -3.61 -13.76 -5.72
N VAL A 115 -2.49 -13.99 -6.40
CA VAL A 115 -1.66 -15.19 -6.19
C VAL A 115 -1.15 -15.26 -4.76
N VAL A 116 -0.63 -14.16 -4.22
CA VAL A 116 -0.16 -14.11 -2.82
C VAL A 116 -1.29 -14.36 -1.83
N SER A 117 -2.52 -13.94 -2.13
CA SER A 117 -3.66 -14.14 -1.23
C SER A 117 -4.23 -15.57 -1.25
N THR A 118 -3.81 -16.41 -2.20
CA THR A 118 -4.32 -17.78 -2.34
C THR A 118 -3.62 -18.78 -1.41
N TYR A 119 -2.49 -18.41 -0.81
CA TYR A 119 -1.73 -19.22 0.14
C TYR A 119 -1.37 -18.41 1.40
#